data_AF-A0A8H8P6X9-F1
#
_entry.id   AF-A0A8H8P6X9-F1
#
_cell.length_a   1.000
_cell.length_b   1.000
_cell.length_c   1.000
_cell.angle_alpha   90.00
_cell.angle_beta   90.00
_cell.angle_gamma   90.00
#
_symmetry.space_group_name_H-M   'P 1'
#
loop_
_entity.id
_entity.type
_entity.pdbx_description
1 polymer ?
#
loop_
_entity_poly.entity_id
_entity_poly.type
_entity_poly.pdbx_seq_one_letter_code
_entity_poly.pdbx_strand_id
1 'polypeptide(L)'
;MLVSKLQGRDSKSTDGNKANESKRITEDVWGLEDEEDVLSVAVQVVPAPCRGNRQQTVSYPEPDEAPNLFEGVKLPVQEAWVRYASKEYDPEQRKTGPTLEQRLSTLLHQFPPQIIAKAPNMKGRDCSWCSLSPYDASFETFRNASMLDTIFSSWVDCGYNKDQWRTTINAYLPTLKEHDSLIGKRSNSLQGLHCLEVWRDEWPTLLNEFNAKARAEIIKQARNWIHLKWRWAPWFSSNKLWKSGLVGAKKLKGDQEGGPWIVFNPKFRKASRR
;
A
#
# COMPACT_ATOMS: atom_id res chain seq x y z
N MET A 1 33.89 51.15 2.59
CA MET A 1 33.35 52.49 2.87
C MET A 1 32.49 52.93 1.70
N LEU A 2 31.35 53.58 2.01
CA LEU A 2 30.41 54.35 1.14
C LEU A 2 29.62 53.52 0.10
N VAL A 3 28.34 53.14 0.24
CA VAL A 3 27.07 53.70 0.80
C VAL A 3 26.26 54.56 -0.19
N SER A 4 25.05 54.05 -0.52
CA SER A 4 23.77 54.75 -0.85
C SER A 4 23.66 55.54 -2.16
N LYS A 5 22.49 55.82 -2.77
CA LYS A 5 21.04 55.51 -2.69
C LYS A 5 20.39 56.26 -3.88
N LEU A 6 19.16 55.90 -4.27
CA LEU A 6 18.01 56.76 -4.68
C LEU A 6 17.11 55.96 -5.66
N GLN A 7 15.98 55.42 -5.22
CA GLN A 7 14.64 56.04 -5.16
C GLN A 7 14.03 56.42 -6.52
N GLY A 8 12.88 55.79 -6.82
CA GLY A 8 11.88 56.23 -7.79
C GLY A 8 10.57 55.49 -7.50
N ARG A 9 9.57 56.24 -7.03
CA ARG A 9 8.23 55.82 -6.60
C ARG A 9 7.21 56.41 -7.58
N ASP A 10 5.98 55.92 -7.51
CA ASP A 10 4.72 56.51 -8.03
C ASP A 10 4.41 56.26 -9.52
N SER A 11 3.16 56.03 -10.00
CA SER A 11 1.86 55.82 -9.36
C SER A 11 0.78 55.47 -10.43
N LYS A 12 -0.27 54.76 -9.99
CA LYS A 12 -1.71 54.75 -10.39
C LYS A 12 -2.16 54.98 -11.85
N SER A 13 -3.09 54.13 -12.30
CA SER A 13 -4.47 54.55 -12.63
C SER A 13 -5.45 53.37 -12.58
N THR A 14 -6.70 53.69 -12.23
CA THR A 14 -7.86 52.82 -11.95
C THR A 14 -8.94 53.07 -12.99
N ASP A 15 -10.05 52.33 -12.90
CA ASP A 15 -11.33 52.39 -13.64
C ASP A 15 -11.37 51.45 -14.86
N GLY A 16 -12.35 50.56 -15.05
CA GLY A 16 -13.68 50.41 -14.47
C GLY A 16 -14.70 50.34 -15.61
N ASN A 17 -15.32 49.19 -15.89
CA ASN A 17 -16.75 49.11 -16.22
C ASN A 17 -17.30 47.70 -16.46
N LYS A 18 -18.43 47.49 -15.80
CA LYS A 18 -19.56 46.56 -15.94
C LYS A 18 -19.85 46.02 -17.36
N ALA A 19 -20.30 44.76 -17.42
CA ALA A 19 -21.55 44.41 -18.08
C ALA A 19 -22.14 43.13 -17.44
N ASN A 20 -23.40 43.26 -17.05
CA ASN A 20 -24.27 42.27 -16.44
C ASN A 20 -25.25 41.86 -17.55
N GLU A 21 -25.39 40.58 -17.87
CA GLU A 21 -26.53 40.13 -18.68
C GLU A 21 -27.00 38.75 -18.21
N SER A 22 -28.29 38.73 -17.88
CA SER A 22 -29.05 37.62 -17.34
C SER A 22 -30.19 37.28 -18.30
N LYS A 23 -30.73 36.05 -18.15
CA LYS A 23 -31.95 35.40 -18.72
C LYS A 23 -31.56 34.17 -19.57
N ARG A 24 -32.24 33.02 -19.51
CA ARG A 24 -33.57 32.66 -19.01
C ARG A 24 -33.66 31.12 -18.85
N ILE A 25 -34.55 30.70 -17.95
CA ILE A 25 -35.00 29.35 -17.62
C ILE A 25 -35.93 28.80 -18.73
N THR A 26 -35.86 27.48 -19.00
CA THR A 26 -36.90 26.49 -19.43
C THR A 26 -36.12 25.20 -19.78
N GLU A 27 -36.43 23.97 -19.38
CA GLU A 27 -37.68 23.28 -19.02
C GLU A 27 -37.35 21.95 -18.30
N ASP A 28 -38.27 21.52 -17.45
CA ASP A 28 -38.40 20.16 -16.92
C ASP A 28 -38.53 19.12 -18.04
N VAL A 29 -37.77 18.02 -17.95
CA VAL A 29 -38.15 16.73 -18.54
C VAL A 29 -37.97 15.65 -17.48
N TRP A 30 -39.06 15.42 -16.75
CA TRP A 30 -39.27 14.22 -15.97
C TRP A 30 -39.56 13.07 -16.94
N GLY A 31 -38.54 12.28 -17.26
CA GLY A 31 -38.68 10.96 -17.86
C GLY A 31 -38.65 9.91 -16.77
N LEU A 32 -39.82 9.55 -16.26
CA LEU A 32 -40.07 8.26 -15.59
C LEU A 32 -40.22 7.23 -16.70
N GLU A 33 -39.25 6.34 -16.85
CA GLU A 33 -39.48 5.01 -17.40
C GLU A 33 -38.75 4.02 -16.48
N ASP A 34 -39.55 3.25 -15.75
CA ASP A 34 -39.17 2.02 -15.09
C ASP A 34 -38.66 1.02 -16.13
N GLU A 35 -37.59 0.29 -15.83
CA GLU A 35 -37.67 -1.17 -15.62
C GLU A 35 -36.25 -1.75 -15.41
N GLU A 36 -36.22 -2.61 -14.40
CA GLU A 36 -35.25 -3.64 -14.04
C GLU A 36 -34.15 -3.93 -15.08
N ASP A 37 -32.88 -3.67 -14.73
CA ASP A 37 -31.82 -4.61 -15.07
C ASP A 37 -30.54 -4.39 -14.26
N VAL A 38 -30.25 -5.40 -13.44
CA VAL A 38 -28.92 -5.88 -13.04
C VAL A 38 -28.01 -4.88 -12.33
N LEU A 39 -27.99 -5.03 -11.00
CA LEU A 39 -26.83 -4.81 -10.12
C LEU A 39 -25.60 -5.59 -10.65
N SER A 40 -24.94 -5.09 -11.69
CA SER A 40 -23.55 -5.44 -11.94
C SER A 40 -22.73 -4.60 -10.98
N VAL A 41 -22.33 -5.19 -9.86
CA VAL A 41 -21.18 -4.73 -9.10
C VAL A 41 -20.03 -4.68 -10.10
N ALA A 42 -19.80 -3.50 -10.68
CA ALA A 42 -18.66 -3.27 -11.53
C ALA A 42 -17.44 -3.44 -10.63
N VAL A 43 -16.85 -4.64 -10.65
CA VAL A 43 -15.45 -4.85 -10.34
C VAL A 43 -14.74 -3.84 -11.23
N GLN A 44 -14.31 -2.71 -10.67
CA GLN A 44 -13.44 -1.78 -11.37
C GLN A 44 -12.16 -2.54 -11.65
N VAL A 45 -12.10 -3.17 -12.82
CA VAL A 45 -10.89 -3.73 -13.40
C VAL A 45 -9.96 -2.54 -13.57
N VAL A 46 -9.00 -2.41 -12.65
CA VAL A 46 -8.02 -1.33 -12.70
C VAL A 46 -7.15 -1.62 -13.93
N PRO A 47 -7.21 -0.82 -15.00
CA PRO A 47 -6.33 -1.03 -16.15
C PRO A 47 -4.88 -0.90 -15.69
N ALA A 48 -3.98 -1.69 -16.31
CA ALA A 48 -2.55 -1.63 -16.08
C ALA A 48 -2.07 -0.16 -16.07
N PRO A 49 -1.19 0.24 -15.13
CA PRO A 49 -1.10 1.65 -14.74
C PRO A 49 -0.37 2.48 -15.79
N CYS A 50 -1.12 3.13 -16.69
CA CYS A 50 -0.61 4.20 -17.56
C CYS A 50 -0.90 5.61 -17.01
N ARG A 51 -1.58 5.74 -15.85
CA ARG A 51 -1.85 7.04 -15.21
C ARG A 51 -1.62 7.01 -13.70
N GLY A 52 -1.22 8.16 -13.15
CA GLY A 52 -0.74 8.31 -11.77
C GLY A 52 -1.77 7.94 -10.70
N ASN A 53 -1.76 6.69 -10.26
CA ASN A 53 -2.63 6.13 -9.23
C ASN A 53 -2.17 6.48 -7.79
N ARG A 54 -1.80 7.75 -7.55
CA ARG A 54 -1.06 8.15 -6.34
C ARG A 54 -1.90 8.16 -5.05
N GLN A 55 -3.23 8.07 -5.12
CA GLN A 55 -4.11 8.29 -3.95
C GLN A 55 -5.35 7.39 -3.83
N GLN A 56 -5.68 6.54 -4.82
CA GLN A 56 -6.86 5.65 -4.67
C GLN A 56 -6.54 4.50 -3.72
N THR A 57 -7.49 4.11 -2.86
CA THR A 57 -7.37 2.86 -2.11
C THR A 57 -7.32 1.70 -3.09
N VAL A 58 -6.42 0.75 -2.87
CA VAL A 58 -6.30 -0.45 -3.70
C VAL A 58 -6.81 -1.63 -2.91
N SER A 59 -7.91 -2.20 -3.38
CA SER A 59 -8.48 -3.45 -2.93
C SER A 59 -8.17 -4.55 -3.94
N TYR A 60 -7.89 -5.76 -3.46
CA TYR A 60 -7.82 -6.94 -4.31
C TYR A 60 -8.76 -8.00 -3.75
N PRO A 61 -9.53 -8.69 -4.61
CA PRO A 61 -10.35 -9.80 -4.18
C PRO A 61 -9.47 -10.84 -3.48
N GLU A 62 -10.00 -11.42 -2.41
CA GLU A 62 -9.35 -12.52 -1.71
C GLU A 62 -9.03 -13.63 -2.74
N PRO A 63 -7.79 -14.12 -2.82
CA PRO A 63 -7.49 -15.26 -3.66
C PRO A 63 -8.34 -16.44 -3.20
N ASP A 64 -9.07 -17.07 -4.12
CA ASP A 64 -10.10 -18.07 -3.83
C ASP A 64 -9.62 -19.20 -2.90
N GLU A 65 -8.32 -19.49 -2.88
CA GLU A 65 -7.67 -20.44 -1.94
C GLU A 65 -6.23 -20.02 -1.58
N ALA A 66 -6.04 -18.99 -0.74
CA ALA A 66 -4.70 -18.72 -0.17
C ALA A 66 -4.24 -19.88 0.74
N PRO A 67 -3.02 -20.44 0.52
CA PRO A 67 -2.46 -21.43 1.43
C PRO A 67 -2.29 -20.86 2.84
N ASN A 68 -2.56 -21.68 3.88
CA ASN A 68 -2.32 -21.28 5.25
C ASN A 68 -0.80 -21.22 5.53
N LEU A 69 -0.24 -20.02 5.59
CA LEU A 69 1.16 -19.73 5.82
C LEU A 69 1.61 -20.02 7.26
N PHE A 70 0.65 -20.15 8.18
CA PHE A 70 0.85 -20.34 9.61
C PHE A 70 0.34 -21.70 10.10
N GLU A 71 0.08 -22.63 9.20
CA GLU A 71 -0.34 -23.98 9.57
C GLU A 71 0.68 -24.61 10.53
N GLY A 72 0.20 -25.04 11.70
CA GLY A 72 1.03 -25.63 12.76
C GLY A 72 1.85 -24.62 13.58
N VAL A 73 1.74 -23.32 13.31
CA VAL A 73 2.30 -22.27 14.16
C VAL A 73 1.36 -22.01 15.32
N LYS A 74 1.87 -22.06 16.56
CA LYS A 74 1.08 -21.75 17.76
C LYS A 74 0.75 -20.25 17.81
N LEU A 75 -0.32 -19.84 17.13
CA LEU A 75 -0.92 -18.52 17.29
C LEU A 75 -1.78 -18.46 18.55
N PRO A 76 -1.95 -17.28 19.17
CA PRO A 76 -2.83 -17.13 20.32
C PRO A 76 -4.24 -17.56 19.95
N VAL A 77 -4.72 -18.61 20.63
CA VAL A 77 -6.09 -19.07 20.48
C VAL A 77 -6.99 -17.96 21.01
N GLN A 78 -7.86 -17.45 20.14
CA GLN A 78 -8.95 -16.59 20.58
C GLN A 78 -9.75 -17.43 21.58
N GLU A 79 -9.87 -16.98 22.83
CA GLU A 79 -10.85 -17.57 23.73
C GLU A 79 -12.18 -17.49 22.97
N ALA A 80 -12.65 -18.64 22.49
CA ALA A 80 -13.85 -18.72 21.69
C ALA A 80 -14.91 -17.97 22.48
N TRP A 81 -15.51 -16.94 21.86
CA TRP A 81 -16.66 -16.25 22.43
C TRP A 81 -17.55 -17.32 23.05
N VAL A 82 -17.70 -17.27 24.37
CA VAL A 82 -18.35 -18.31 25.17
C VAL A 82 -19.66 -18.66 24.47
N ARG A 83 -19.66 -19.80 23.77
CA ARG A 83 -20.86 -20.29 23.11
C ARG A 83 -21.86 -20.54 24.22
N TYR A 84 -23.00 -19.84 24.19
CA TYR A 84 -24.09 -20.07 25.13
C TYR A 84 -24.40 -21.58 25.17
N ALA A 85 -24.57 -22.12 26.38
CA ALA A 85 -24.77 -23.54 26.62
C ALA A 85 -26.19 -24.03 26.25
N SER A 86 -26.88 -23.37 25.32
CA SER A 86 -28.21 -23.79 24.87
C SER A 86 -28.07 -24.97 23.90
N LYS A 87 -28.37 -26.17 24.41
CA LYS A 87 -28.48 -27.44 23.68
C LYS A 87 -29.72 -27.51 22.77
N GLU A 88 -30.03 -26.46 22.04
CA GLU A 88 -31.09 -26.51 21.04
C GLU A 88 -30.46 -26.60 19.65
N TYR A 89 -30.71 -27.76 19.03
CA TYR A 89 -30.28 -28.16 17.71
C TYR A 89 -30.61 -27.08 16.67
N ASP A 90 -29.57 -26.38 16.20
CA ASP A 90 -29.60 -25.60 14.97
C ASP A 90 -28.81 -26.41 13.91
N PRO A 91 -29.49 -27.13 12.99
CA PRO A 91 -28.83 -27.94 11.96
C PRO A 91 -28.22 -27.10 10.84
N GLU A 92 -28.39 -25.77 10.86
CA GLU A 92 -27.60 -24.90 10.01
C GLU A 92 -26.16 -24.90 10.54
N GLN A 93 -25.31 -25.67 9.88
CA GLN A 93 -23.86 -25.60 10.04
C GLN A 93 -23.43 -24.15 9.85
N ARG A 94 -23.37 -23.39 10.94
CA ARG A 94 -22.84 -22.02 10.93
C ARG A 94 -21.42 -22.13 10.40
N LYS A 95 -21.21 -21.69 9.16
CA LYS A 95 -19.91 -21.68 8.49
C LYS A 95 -18.91 -21.15 9.52
N THR A 96 -18.01 -22.02 9.94
CA THR A 96 -16.98 -21.63 10.91
C THR A 96 -16.14 -20.63 10.15
N GLY A 97 -16.17 -19.36 10.57
CA GLY A 97 -15.42 -18.31 9.89
C GLY A 97 -13.93 -18.66 9.78
N PRO A 98 -13.18 -17.98 8.91
CA PRO A 98 -11.78 -18.29 8.68
C PRO A 98 -10.99 -18.21 9.99
N THR A 99 -10.07 -19.15 10.20
CA THR A 99 -9.23 -19.20 11.40
C THR A 99 -8.28 -18.00 11.45
N LEU A 100 -7.74 -17.67 12.63
CA LEU A 100 -6.75 -16.58 12.75
C LEU A 100 -5.53 -16.80 11.82
N GLU A 101 -5.08 -18.05 11.71
CA GLU A 101 -3.98 -18.43 10.82
C GLU A 101 -4.32 -18.15 9.35
N GLN A 102 -5.52 -18.52 8.92
CA GLN A 102 -6.02 -18.26 7.57
C GLN A 102 -6.15 -16.77 7.31
N ARG A 103 -6.80 -16.01 8.21
CA ARG A 103 -6.94 -14.56 8.09
C ARG A 103 -5.59 -13.87 7.99
N LEU A 104 -4.64 -14.23 8.86
CA LEU A 104 -3.30 -13.66 8.82
C LEU A 104 -2.57 -14.03 7.52
N SER A 105 -2.77 -15.23 7.01
CA SER A 105 -2.23 -15.67 5.73
C SER A 105 -2.81 -14.86 4.58
N THR A 106 -4.13 -14.70 4.51
CA THR A 106 -4.83 -13.88 3.52
C THR A 106 -4.26 -12.47 3.47
N LEU A 107 -4.12 -11.80 4.63
CA LEU A 107 -3.54 -10.46 4.70
C LEU A 107 -2.14 -10.41 4.08
N LEU A 108 -1.27 -11.36 4.42
CA LEU A 108 0.09 -11.41 3.87
C LEU A 108 0.11 -11.70 2.36
N HIS A 109 -0.88 -12.43 1.83
CA HIS A 109 -1.04 -12.67 0.40
C HIS A 109 -1.56 -11.44 -0.35
N GLN A 110 -2.36 -10.57 0.27
CA GLN A 110 -2.88 -9.34 -0.33
C GLN A 110 -1.87 -8.19 -0.34
N PHE A 111 -0.87 -8.19 0.55
CA PHE A 111 0.14 -7.12 0.60
C PHE A 111 0.89 -6.92 -0.74
N PRO A 112 1.50 -7.95 -1.36
CA PRO A 112 2.26 -7.80 -2.60
C PRO A 112 1.50 -7.16 -3.77
N PRO A 113 0.30 -7.61 -4.15
CA PRO A 113 -0.43 -6.97 -5.26
C PRO A 113 -0.78 -5.52 -4.94
N GLN A 114 -1.19 -5.19 -3.70
CA GLN A 114 -1.45 -3.81 -3.29
C GLN A 114 -0.19 -2.93 -3.35
N ILE A 115 0.96 -3.46 -2.90
CA ILE A 115 2.24 -2.73 -2.95
C ILE A 115 2.66 -2.45 -4.40
N ILE A 116 2.57 -3.44 -5.29
CA ILE A 116 2.93 -3.31 -6.70
C ILE A 116 1.98 -2.37 -7.45
N ALA A 117 0.68 -2.36 -7.12
CA ALA A 117 -0.28 -1.40 -7.66
C ALA A 117 0.08 0.07 -7.40
N LYS A 118 0.91 0.33 -6.39
CA LYS A 118 1.42 1.67 -6.06
C LYS A 118 2.82 1.96 -6.58
N ALA A 119 3.38 1.09 -7.42
CA ALA A 119 4.70 1.29 -7.99
C ALA A 119 4.80 2.65 -8.72
N PRO A 120 5.97 3.31 -8.67
CA PRO A 120 6.11 4.66 -9.17
C PRO A 120 6.20 4.71 -10.71
N ASN A 121 5.68 5.80 -11.27
CA ASN A 121 5.89 6.16 -12.67
C ASN A 121 7.13 7.01 -12.87
N MET A 122 7.76 6.87 -14.04
CA MET A 122 8.91 7.65 -14.48
C MET A 122 8.59 9.15 -14.41
N LYS A 123 9.54 9.94 -13.91
CA LYS A 123 9.32 11.39 -13.78
C LYS A 123 9.31 12.04 -15.16
N GLY A 124 8.22 12.74 -15.50
CA GLY A 124 8.10 13.46 -16.77
C GLY A 124 7.76 12.58 -17.97
N ARG A 125 7.40 11.31 -17.75
CA ARG A 125 6.90 10.40 -18.78
C ARG A 125 5.66 9.68 -18.25
N ASP A 126 4.72 9.34 -19.13
CA ASP A 126 3.51 8.58 -18.78
C ASP A 126 3.77 7.05 -18.76
N CYS A 127 4.98 6.64 -18.34
CA CYS A 127 5.36 5.24 -18.24
C CYS A 127 5.73 4.83 -16.82
N SER A 128 5.42 3.59 -16.45
CA SER A 128 5.77 2.98 -15.17
C SER A 128 7.21 2.47 -15.20
N TRP A 129 7.94 2.54 -14.07
CA TRP A 129 9.18 1.76 -13.92
C TRP A 129 8.88 0.26 -13.75
N CYS A 130 7.66 -0.08 -13.30
CA CYS A 130 7.21 -1.43 -13.06
C CYS A 130 6.44 -1.96 -14.27
N SER A 131 6.88 -3.08 -14.83
CA SER A 131 6.21 -3.82 -15.90
C SER A 131 5.16 -4.81 -15.36
N LEU A 132 5.28 -5.19 -14.09
CA LEU A 132 4.41 -6.18 -13.46
C LEU A 132 3.03 -5.59 -13.20
N SER A 133 1.99 -6.23 -13.74
CA SER A 133 0.62 -5.92 -13.37
C SER A 133 0.38 -6.31 -11.92
N PRO A 134 -0.42 -5.57 -11.16
CA PRO A 134 -0.78 -5.99 -9.81
C PRO A 134 -1.48 -7.34 -9.73
N TYR A 135 -2.20 -7.75 -10.78
CA TYR A 135 -2.84 -9.06 -10.86
C TYR A 135 -1.84 -10.21 -11.04
N ASP A 136 -0.67 -9.91 -11.61
CA ASP A 136 0.43 -10.87 -11.77
C ASP A 136 1.34 -10.89 -10.53
N ALA A 137 1.19 -9.90 -9.65
CA ALA A 137 1.91 -9.83 -8.40
C ALA A 137 1.28 -10.81 -7.40
N SER A 138 2.15 -11.60 -6.77
CA SER A 138 1.75 -12.59 -5.79
C SER A 138 2.71 -12.56 -4.62
N PHE A 139 2.41 -13.42 -3.64
CA PHE A 139 3.33 -13.73 -2.55
C PHE A 139 4.78 -14.03 -3.01
N GLU A 140 4.96 -14.69 -4.15
CA GLU A 140 6.30 -15.05 -4.64
C GLU A 140 7.10 -13.84 -5.16
N THR A 141 6.43 -12.72 -5.50
CA THR A 141 7.06 -11.52 -6.06
C THR A 141 8.22 -11.02 -5.20
N PHE A 142 8.06 -10.98 -3.87
CA PHE A 142 9.12 -10.55 -2.95
C PHE A 142 10.06 -11.67 -2.50
N ARG A 143 9.71 -12.95 -2.76
CA ARG A 143 10.55 -14.10 -2.44
C ARG A 143 11.70 -14.30 -3.40
N ASN A 144 11.57 -13.81 -4.63
CA ASN A 144 12.61 -13.93 -5.64
C ASN A 144 13.23 -12.58 -5.99
N ALA A 145 14.49 -12.39 -5.57
CA ALA A 145 15.24 -11.19 -5.90
C ALA A 145 15.76 -11.17 -7.35
N SER A 146 15.85 -12.32 -8.03
CA SER A 146 16.32 -12.36 -9.42
C SER A 146 15.30 -11.81 -10.42
N MET A 147 14.04 -11.68 -10.01
CA MET A 147 12.98 -11.13 -10.86
C MET A 147 12.96 -9.60 -10.87
N LEU A 148 13.81 -8.93 -10.07
CA LEU A 148 13.80 -7.47 -10.02
C LEU A 148 14.06 -6.82 -11.38
N ASP A 149 14.97 -7.38 -12.18
CA ASP A 149 15.29 -6.86 -13.51
C ASP A 149 14.19 -7.13 -14.54
N THR A 150 13.29 -8.09 -14.27
CA THR A 150 12.11 -8.34 -15.12
C THR A 150 10.91 -7.52 -14.68
N ILE A 151 10.81 -7.23 -13.38
CA ILE A 151 9.72 -6.44 -12.76
C ILE A 151 9.94 -4.95 -12.97
N PHE A 152 11.19 -4.48 -12.91
CA PHE A 152 11.54 -3.06 -13.04
C PHE A 152 12.56 -2.84 -14.15
N SER A 153 12.26 -1.90 -15.04
CA SER A 153 13.20 -1.47 -16.09
C SER A 153 14.48 -0.82 -15.51
N SER A 154 14.37 -0.24 -14.31
CA SER A 154 15.48 0.31 -13.54
C SER A 154 15.08 0.47 -12.08
N TRP A 155 16.05 0.38 -11.17
CA TRP A 155 15.84 0.45 -9.73
C TRP A 155 17.13 0.78 -8.98
N VAL A 156 17.03 1.28 -7.74
CA VAL A 156 18.18 1.66 -6.91
C VAL A 156 18.39 0.62 -5.81
N ASP A 157 19.57 -0.01 -5.81
CA ASP A 157 19.99 -0.95 -4.77
C ASP A 157 20.34 -0.20 -3.47
N CYS A 158 19.52 -0.35 -2.44
CA CYS A 158 19.77 0.27 -1.13
C CYS A 158 20.66 -0.62 -0.24
N GLY A 159 20.93 -1.85 -0.66
CA GLY A 159 21.76 -2.83 0.02
C GLY A 159 20.99 -3.65 1.06
N TYR A 160 21.77 -4.32 1.91
CA TYR A 160 21.33 -5.29 2.90
C TYR A 160 21.39 -4.72 4.32
N ASN A 161 21.05 -3.45 4.51
CA ASN A 161 21.12 -2.81 5.82
C ASN A 161 19.99 -3.33 6.74
N LYS A 162 20.35 -3.86 7.91
CA LYS A 162 19.41 -4.47 8.86
C LYS A 162 18.39 -3.48 9.42
N ASP A 163 18.80 -2.25 9.68
CA ASP A 163 17.94 -1.24 10.27
C ASP A 163 16.95 -0.68 9.23
N GLN A 164 17.40 -0.47 7.99
CA GLN A 164 16.53 -0.10 6.88
C GLN A 164 15.48 -1.20 6.60
N TRP A 165 15.91 -2.46 6.56
CA TRP A 165 15.00 -3.59 6.40
C TRP A 165 13.99 -3.68 7.53
N ARG A 166 14.43 -3.64 8.79
CA ARG A 166 13.52 -3.66 9.96
C ARG A 166 12.56 -2.48 9.97
N THR A 167 13.02 -1.27 9.68
CA THR A 167 12.18 -0.08 9.61
C THR A 167 11.10 -0.24 8.56
N THR A 168 11.44 -0.83 7.40
CA THR A 168 10.49 -1.12 6.32
C THR A 168 9.43 -2.12 6.76
N ILE A 169 9.84 -3.25 7.35
CA ILE A 169 8.90 -4.28 7.79
C ILE A 169 8.02 -3.79 8.94
N ASN A 170 8.56 -3.00 9.87
CA ASN A 170 7.79 -2.38 10.94
C ASN A 170 6.74 -1.40 10.38
N ALA A 171 7.04 -0.70 9.28
CA ALA A 171 6.07 0.18 8.64
C ALA A 171 4.93 -0.60 7.97
N TYR A 172 5.22 -1.75 7.35
CA TYR A 172 4.19 -2.59 6.70
C TYR A 172 3.31 -3.34 7.70
N LEU A 173 3.88 -3.76 8.83
CA LEU A 173 3.15 -4.49 9.87
C LEU A 173 3.32 -3.76 11.22
N PRO A 174 2.77 -2.55 11.38
CA PRO A 174 2.95 -1.74 12.58
C PRO A 174 2.20 -2.33 13.78
N THR A 175 2.64 -1.99 14.99
CA THR A 175 1.78 -2.10 16.18
C THR A 175 0.62 -1.10 16.08
N LEU A 176 -0.48 -1.29 16.83
CA LEU A 176 -1.58 -0.32 16.84
C LEU A 176 -1.10 1.10 17.20
N LYS A 177 -0.23 1.24 18.21
CA LYS A 177 0.34 2.54 18.59
C LYS A 177 1.18 3.16 17.46
N GLU A 178 1.96 2.34 16.76
CA GLU A 178 2.75 2.79 15.60
C GLU A 178 1.83 3.20 14.44
N HIS A 179 0.76 2.43 14.19
CA HIS A 179 -0.25 2.70 13.17
C HIS A 179 -0.98 4.02 13.43
N ASP A 180 -1.47 4.22 14.65
CA ASP A 180 -2.10 5.48 15.09
C ASP A 180 -1.15 6.67 14.96
N SER A 181 0.13 6.49 15.34
CA SER A 181 1.16 7.53 15.20
C SER A 181 1.44 7.86 13.75
N LEU A 182 1.44 6.85 12.86
CA LEU A 182 1.63 7.02 11.43
C LEU A 182 0.45 7.80 10.85
N ILE A 183 -0.79 7.39 11.09
CA ILE A 183 -2.00 8.06 10.59
C ILE A 183 -2.12 9.50 11.15
N GLY A 184 -1.88 9.66 12.46
CA GLY A 184 -1.98 10.95 13.15
C GLY A 184 -0.98 12.00 12.66
N LYS A 185 0.16 11.59 12.09
CA LYS A 185 1.09 12.48 11.38
C LYS A 185 0.51 12.88 10.02
N ARG A 186 -0.57 13.68 10.00
CA ARG A 186 -1.27 14.21 8.80
C ARG A 186 -1.22 13.24 7.62
N SER A 187 -2.26 12.43 7.38
CA SER A 187 -2.29 11.36 6.35
C SER A 187 -1.66 11.71 4.98
N ASN A 188 -1.71 13.00 4.57
CA ASN A 188 -0.97 13.57 3.43
C ASN A 188 0.55 13.32 3.41
N SER A 189 1.16 12.95 4.55
CA SER A 189 2.58 12.66 4.66
C SER A 189 2.92 11.20 4.33
N LEU A 190 1.97 10.26 4.44
CA LEU A 190 2.16 8.83 4.24
C LEU A 190 1.89 8.40 2.81
N GLN A 191 2.72 8.79 1.86
CA GLN A 191 2.43 8.55 0.44
C GLN A 191 2.41 7.04 0.11
N GLY A 192 1.27 6.56 -0.38
CA GLY A 192 1.07 5.20 -0.91
C GLY A 192 0.71 4.14 0.15
N LEU A 193 1.28 4.20 1.36
CA LEU A 193 1.06 3.16 2.38
C LEU A 193 -0.37 3.18 2.93
N HIS A 194 -0.95 4.37 3.18
CA HIS A 194 -2.34 4.50 3.62
C HIS A 194 -3.37 4.14 2.53
N CYS A 195 -2.92 3.96 1.29
CA CYS A 195 -3.76 3.58 0.17
C CYS A 195 -3.87 2.05 0.03
N LEU A 196 -3.14 1.27 0.84
CA LEU A 196 -3.26 -0.18 0.87
C LEU A 196 -4.38 -0.53 1.85
N GLU A 197 -5.48 -1.11 1.36
CA GLU A 197 -6.62 -1.54 2.20
C GLU A 197 -6.18 -2.47 3.32
N VAL A 198 -5.30 -3.43 2.99
CA VAL A 198 -4.77 -4.41 3.96
C VAL A 198 -4.07 -3.72 5.14
N TRP A 199 -3.38 -2.60 4.87
CA TRP A 199 -2.66 -1.84 5.89
C TRP A 199 -3.57 -0.88 6.64
N ARG A 200 -4.49 -0.23 5.92
CA ARG A 200 -5.33 0.85 6.43
C ARG A 200 -6.44 0.31 7.32
N ASP A 201 -7.13 -0.73 6.87
CA ASP A 201 -8.40 -1.16 7.43
C ASP A 201 -8.30 -2.59 8.01
N GLU A 202 -7.77 -3.55 7.25
CA GLU A 202 -7.81 -4.96 7.68
C GLU A 202 -6.82 -5.31 8.79
N TRP A 203 -5.56 -4.85 8.69
CA TRP A 203 -4.53 -5.08 9.70
C TRP A 203 -4.89 -4.54 11.09
N PRO A 204 -5.28 -3.25 11.27
CA PRO A 204 -5.69 -2.75 12.58
C PRO A 204 -6.98 -3.42 13.08
N THR A 205 -7.91 -3.77 12.19
CA THR A 205 -9.13 -4.51 12.55
C THR A 205 -8.78 -5.86 13.15
N LEU A 206 -7.93 -6.65 12.48
CA LEU A 206 -7.47 -7.93 13.00
C LEU A 206 -6.83 -7.77 14.37
N LEU A 207 -5.93 -6.79 14.55
CA LEU A 207 -5.26 -6.58 15.84
C LEU A 207 -6.22 -6.15 16.95
N ASN A 208 -7.23 -5.33 16.65
CA ASN A 208 -8.17 -4.82 17.64
C ASN A 208 -9.00 -5.93 18.32
N GLU A 209 -9.23 -7.04 17.63
CA GLU A 209 -9.97 -8.20 18.16
C GLU A 209 -9.26 -8.97 19.29
N PHE A 210 -7.95 -8.75 19.47
CA PHE A 210 -7.13 -9.50 20.42
C PHE A 210 -6.64 -8.62 21.57
N ASN A 211 -6.25 -9.24 22.69
CA ASN A 211 -5.60 -8.51 23.80
C ASN A 211 -4.14 -8.13 23.46
N ALA A 212 -3.53 -7.28 24.28
CA ALA A 212 -2.17 -6.75 24.01
C ALA A 212 -1.10 -7.82 23.84
N LYS A 213 -1.17 -8.93 24.60
CA LYS A 213 -0.22 -10.04 24.52
C LYS A 213 -0.38 -10.81 23.21
N ALA A 214 -1.61 -11.13 22.83
CA ALA A 214 -1.92 -11.80 21.58
C ALA A 214 -1.57 -10.94 20.36
N ARG A 215 -1.88 -9.63 20.39
CA ARG A 215 -1.45 -8.66 19.36
C ARG A 215 0.05 -8.71 19.14
N ALA A 216 0.84 -8.67 20.21
CA ALA A 216 2.30 -8.71 20.12
C ALA A 216 2.81 -10.00 19.46
N GLU A 217 2.20 -11.15 19.75
CA GLU A 217 2.58 -12.41 19.14
C GLU A 217 2.18 -12.48 17.65
N ILE A 218 0.97 -12.04 17.28
CA ILE A 218 0.53 -11.96 15.88
C ILE A 218 1.51 -11.12 15.06
N ILE A 219 1.82 -9.91 15.53
CA ILE A 219 2.77 -8.99 14.86
C ILE A 219 4.14 -9.64 14.72
N LYS A 220 4.63 -10.27 15.79
CA LYS A 220 5.93 -10.94 15.80
C LYS A 220 5.98 -12.08 14.77
N GLN A 221 4.94 -12.91 14.70
CA GLN A 221 4.88 -14.02 13.76
C GLN A 221 4.80 -13.53 12.32
N ALA A 222 3.95 -12.54 12.03
CA ALA A 222 3.86 -11.93 10.70
C ALA A 222 5.18 -11.30 10.24
N ARG A 223 5.81 -10.48 11.10
CA ARG A 223 7.12 -9.87 10.80
C ARG A 223 8.21 -10.94 10.63
N ASN A 224 8.25 -11.95 11.50
CA ASN A 224 9.22 -13.04 11.41
C ASN A 224 9.07 -13.81 10.10
N TRP A 225 7.84 -14.08 9.68
CA TRP A 225 7.57 -14.74 8.42
C TRP A 225 8.10 -13.93 7.23
N ILE A 226 7.86 -12.61 7.18
CA ILE A 226 8.43 -11.73 6.14
C ILE A 226 9.96 -11.79 6.18
N HIS A 227 10.57 -11.73 7.37
CA HIS A 227 12.02 -11.87 7.51
C HIS A 227 12.56 -13.21 7.00
N LEU A 228 11.77 -14.28 7.00
CA LEU A 228 12.19 -15.61 6.56
C LEU A 228 11.92 -15.87 5.08
N LYS A 229 10.96 -15.18 4.47
CA LYS A 229 10.51 -15.47 3.11
C LYS A 229 10.87 -14.38 2.11
N TRP A 230 10.65 -13.12 2.45
CA TRP A 230 10.91 -12.02 1.53
C TRP A 230 12.41 -11.75 1.41
N ARG A 231 12.89 -11.63 0.18
CA ARG A 231 14.29 -11.30 -0.13
C ARG A 231 14.50 -9.82 -0.39
N TRP A 232 13.46 -9.12 -0.85
CA TRP A 232 13.50 -7.70 -1.14
C TRP A 232 12.16 -7.05 -0.83
N ALA A 233 12.16 -5.73 -0.68
CA ALA A 233 10.96 -4.92 -0.49
C ALA A 233 11.24 -3.48 -0.96
N PRO A 234 10.19 -2.70 -1.30
CA PRO A 234 10.32 -1.26 -1.49
C PRO A 234 10.78 -0.59 -0.20
N TRP A 235 11.81 0.25 -0.27
CA TRP A 235 12.33 0.87 0.94
C TRP A 235 11.38 1.97 1.44
N PHE A 236 10.66 1.66 2.53
CA PHE A 236 9.87 2.66 3.23
C PHE A 236 10.78 3.66 3.96
N SER A 237 10.84 4.87 3.42
CA SER A 237 11.63 5.96 3.99
C SER A 237 10.95 7.29 3.74
N SER A 238 11.16 8.26 4.64
CA SER A 238 10.56 9.60 4.54
C SER A 238 9.03 9.54 4.36
N ASN A 239 8.37 8.60 5.04
CA ASN A 239 6.92 8.33 4.98
C ASN A 239 6.37 7.98 3.58
N LYS A 240 7.19 7.39 2.70
CA LYS A 240 6.75 6.96 1.36
C LYS A 240 6.88 5.45 1.20
N LEU A 241 5.83 4.81 0.70
CA LEU A 241 5.85 3.39 0.30
C LEU A 241 6.92 3.15 -0.78
N TRP A 242 6.90 3.99 -1.81
CA TRP A 242 7.87 3.99 -2.89
C TRP A 242 8.65 5.29 -2.89
N LYS A 243 9.93 5.19 -2.54
CA LYS A 243 10.89 6.25 -2.82
C LYS A 243 11.52 6.01 -4.18
N SER A 244 11.68 7.07 -4.97
CA SER A 244 12.41 7.03 -6.23
C SER A 244 13.62 7.96 -6.18
N GLY A 245 14.65 7.66 -6.96
CA GLY A 245 15.84 8.50 -7.12
C GLY A 245 16.23 8.65 -8.59
N LEU A 246 17.09 9.63 -8.87
CA LEU A 246 17.59 9.97 -10.22
C LEU A 246 19.06 9.55 -10.41
N VAL A 247 19.52 9.62 -11.66
CA VAL A 247 20.88 9.30 -12.13
C VAL A 247 21.94 10.04 -11.29
N GLY A 248 23.00 9.32 -10.89
CA GLY A 248 24.07 9.78 -10.00
C GLY A 248 24.17 8.99 -8.69
N ALA A 249 23.15 8.21 -8.35
CA ALA A 249 23.25 7.21 -7.30
C ALA A 249 24.17 6.07 -7.76
N LYS A 250 25.31 5.86 -7.08
CA LYS A 250 26.30 4.79 -7.36
C LYS A 250 25.74 3.34 -7.37
N LYS A 251 24.44 3.17 -7.13
CA LYS A 251 23.76 1.88 -6.95
C LYS A 251 22.53 1.72 -7.84
N LEU A 252 22.39 2.53 -8.88
CA LEU A 252 21.34 2.34 -9.89
C LEU A 252 21.61 1.05 -10.70
N LYS A 253 20.54 0.32 -11.01
CA LYS A 253 20.49 -0.90 -11.81
C LYS A 253 19.46 -0.72 -12.92
N GLY A 254 19.67 -1.39 -14.06
CA GLY A 254 18.81 -1.31 -15.25
C GLY A 254 19.18 -0.15 -16.19
N ASP A 255 18.36 0.04 -17.23
CA ASP A 255 18.71 0.83 -18.41
C ASP A 255 18.10 2.24 -18.43
N GLN A 256 17.13 2.51 -17.56
CA GLN A 256 16.38 3.78 -17.53
C GLN A 256 16.91 4.76 -16.47
N GLU A 257 16.61 6.04 -16.67
CA GLU A 257 17.02 7.10 -15.74
C GLU A 257 16.27 7.01 -14.40
N GLY A 258 17.01 6.73 -13.33
CA GLY A 258 16.45 6.65 -11.98
C GLY A 258 15.63 5.38 -11.74
N GLY A 259 14.90 5.32 -10.63
CA GLY A 259 14.05 4.16 -10.33
C GLY A 259 13.62 4.07 -8.87
N PRO A 260 12.71 3.13 -8.54
CA PRO A 260 12.32 2.81 -7.17
C PRO A 260 13.50 2.32 -6.33
N TRP A 261 13.48 2.67 -5.06
CA TRP A 261 14.48 2.29 -4.07
C TRP A 261 14.11 0.95 -3.45
N ILE A 262 14.98 -0.04 -3.61
CA ILE A 262 14.76 -1.41 -3.17
C ILE A 262 15.75 -1.74 -2.05
N VAL A 263 15.23 -2.25 -0.93
CA VAL A 263 16.05 -2.77 0.17
C VAL A 263 16.02 -4.29 0.16
N PHE A 264 17.17 -4.91 0.44
CA PHE A 264 17.29 -6.36 0.48
C PHE A 264 17.34 -6.88 1.91
N ASN A 265 16.77 -8.07 2.10
CA ASN A 265 16.76 -8.73 3.39
C ASN A 265 18.17 -9.25 3.73
N PRO A 266 18.78 -8.77 4.84
CA PRO A 266 20.14 -9.15 5.23
C PRO A 266 20.33 -10.65 5.46
N LYS A 267 19.27 -11.40 5.81
CA LYS A 267 19.37 -12.86 6.02
C LYS A 267 19.78 -13.62 4.75
N PHE A 268 19.48 -13.05 3.57
CA PHE A 268 19.79 -13.67 2.28
C PHE A 268 21.06 -13.12 1.63
N ARG A 269 21.80 -12.25 2.33
CA ARG A 269 23.08 -11.76 1.83
C ARG A 269 24.01 -12.96 1.70
N LYS A 270 24.41 -13.31 0.48
CA LYS A 270 25.48 -14.29 0.27
C LYS A 270 26.69 -13.80 1.06
N ALA A 271 27.18 -14.61 2.00
CA ALA A 271 28.46 -14.36 2.62
C ALA A 271 29.48 -14.32 1.47
N SER A 272 30.05 -13.15 1.22
CA SER A 272 31.19 -13.05 0.32
C SER A 272 32.26 -13.96 0.92
N ARG A 273 32.49 -15.12 0.29
CA ARG A 273 33.65 -15.95 0.59
C ARG A 273 34.85 -15.05 0.30
N ARG A 274 35.47 -14.54 1.36
CA ARG A 274 36.82 -13.98 1.30
C ARG A 274 37.81 -15.13 1.25
#